data_AF-A0A658NH83-F1
#
_entry.id   AF-A0A658NH83-F1
#
_cell.length_a   1.000
_cell.length_b   1.000
_cell.length_c   1.000
_cell.angle_alpha   90.00
_cell.angle_beta   90.00
_cell.angle_gamma   90.00
#
_symmetry.space_group_name_H-M   'P 1'
#
loop_
_entity.id
_entity.type
_entity.pdbx_description
1 polymer ?
#
loop_
_entity_poly.entity_id
_entity_poly.type
_entity_poly.pdbx_seq_one_letter_code
_entity_poly.pdbx_strand_id
1 'polypeptide(L)' 'FDTGAYVLKPQSQLILDSVAAGLVKQPGTKVEIRGHTDDVGSEALNMDLSRRRAEAVKTYLVGKGASAEDLPTVGLGGLQ' A
#
# COMPACT_ATOMS: atom_id res chain seq x y z
N PHE A 1 8.84 -3.96 1.74
CA PHE A 1 8.90 -5.00 0.70
C PHE A 1 10.35 -5.41 0.48
N ASP A 2 10.61 -6.56 -0.12
CA ASP A 2 11.94 -6.86 -0.67
C ASP A 2 12.14 -6.16 -2.03
N THR A 3 13.38 -6.11 -2.50
CA THR A 3 13.75 -5.55 -3.81
C THR A 3 12.94 -6.21 -4.92
N GLY A 4 12.33 -5.40 -5.80
CA GLY A 4 11.47 -5.90 -6.88
C GLY A 4 10.15 -6.56 -6.44
N ALA A 5 9.88 -6.67 -5.15
CA ALA A 5 8.72 -7.36 -4.62
C ALA A 5 7.61 -6.40 -4.17
N TYR A 6 6.38 -6.92 -4.17
CA TYR A 6 5.17 -6.27 -3.65
C TYR A 6 4.42 -7.17 -2.66
N VAL A 7 5.09 -8.21 -2.13
CA VAL A 7 4.54 -9.07 -1.06
C VAL A 7 4.82 -8.43 0.30
N LEU A 8 3.77 -8.24 1.10
CA LEU A 8 3.88 -7.68 2.45
C LEU A 8 4.65 -8.64 3.36
N LYS A 9 5.64 -8.12 4.08
CA LYS A 9 6.37 -8.88 5.10
C LYS A 9 5.50 -9.07 6.34
N PRO A 10 5.62 -10.17 7.09
CA PRO A 10 4.86 -10.40 8.33
C PRO A 10 4.97 -9.25 9.33
N GLN A 11 6.15 -8.64 9.46
CA GLN A 11 6.35 -7.48 10.33
C GLN A 11 5.53 -6.26 9.90
N SER A 12 5.40 -6.01 8.59
CA SER A 12 4.56 -4.93 8.07
C SER A 12 3.07 -5.20 8.29
N GLN A 13 2.67 -6.47 8.22
CA GLN A 13 1.29 -6.89 8.48
C GLN A 13 0.84 -6.54 9.92
N LEU A 14 1.73 -6.67 10.92
CA LEU A 14 1.44 -6.29 12.31
C LEU A 14 1.13 -4.78 12.45
N ILE A 15 1.85 -3.93 11.73
CA ILE A 15 1.58 -2.49 11.70
C ILE A 15 0.25 -2.21 11.00
N LEU A 16 0.03 -2.86 9.86
CA LEU A 16 -1.20 -2.70 9.07
C LEU A 16 -2.44 -3.21 9.80
N ASP A 17 -2.32 -4.17 10.71
CA ASP A 17 -3.43 -4.61 11.57
C ASP A 17 -3.92 -3.47 12.47
N SER A 18 -3.00 -2.66 13.00
CA SER A 18 -3.36 -1.49 13.82
C SER A 18 -4.04 -0.41 12.99
N VAL A 19 -3.58 -0.21 11.74
CA VAL A 19 -4.21 0.73 10.79
C VAL A 19 -5.62 0.24 10.43
N ALA A 20 -5.79 -1.04 10.11
CA ALA A 20 -7.08 -1.63 9.80
C ALA A 20 -8.07 -1.48 10.97
N ALA A 21 -7.62 -1.73 12.20
CA ALA A 21 -8.46 -1.53 13.39
C ALA A 21 -8.92 -0.08 13.55
N GLY A 22 -8.10 0.90 13.18
CA GLY A 22 -8.48 2.32 13.15
C GLY A 22 -9.54 2.61 12.09
N LEU A 23 -9.32 2.14 10.86
CA LEU A 23 -10.24 2.33 9.73
C LEU A 23 -11.61 1.70 9.98
N VAL A 24 -11.65 0.48 10.55
CA VAL A 24 -12.91 -0.20 10.88
C VAL A 24 -13.70 0.53 11.96
N LYS A 25 -13.02 1.17 12.92
CA LYS A 25 -13.66 1.96 13.98
C LYS A 25 -14.20 3.31 13.49
N GLN A 26 -13.72 3.79 12.34
CA GLN A 26 -14.09 5.09 11.77
C GLN A 26 -14.49 4.91 10.30
N PRO A 27 -15.67 4.32 10.04
CA PRO A 27 -16.15 4.12 8.67
C PRO A 27 -16.31 5.48 7.95
N GLY A 28 -15.94 5.53 6.65
CA GLY A 28 -15.97 6.74 5.84
C GLY A 28 -14.70 7.61 5.92
N THR A 29 -13.73 7.26 6.77
CA THR A 29 -12.42 7.91 6.77
C THR A 29 -11.63 7.50 5.53
N LYS A 30 -11.40 8.47 4.64
CA LYS A 30 -10.63 8.27 3.41
C LYS A 30 -9.14 8.37 3.65
N VAL A 31 -8.39 7.35 3.26
CA VAL A 31 -6.92 7.29 3.35
C VAL A 31 -6.32 6.91 2.01
N GLU A 32 -5.58 7.83 1.40
CA GLU A 32 -4.85 7.55 0.18
C GLU A 32 -3.56 6.78 0.46
N ILE A 33 -3.40 5.64 -0.22
CA ILE A 33 -2.23 4.78 -0.11
C ILE A 33 -1.26 5.14 -1.24
N ARG A 34 -0.10 5.67 -0.86
CA ARG A 34 0.97 6.07 -1.78
C ARG A 34 2.08 5.04 -1.80
N GLY A 35 2.35 4.47 -2.96
CA GLY A 35 3.46 3.56 -3.18
C GLY A 35 4.69 4.30 -3.71
N HIS A 36 5.86 3.92 -3.21
CA HIS A 36 7.16 4.37 -3.70
C HIS A 36 8.11 3.18 -3.91
N THR A 37 9.09 3.36 -4.78
CA THR A 37 10.25 2.49 -4.95
C THR A 37 11.54 3.27 -4.65
N ASP A 38 12.67 2.58 -4.70
CA ASP A 38 13.97 3.22 -4.84
C ASP A 38 14.13 3.80 -6.26
N ASP A 39 15.22 4.54 -6.46
CA ASP A 39 15.63 5.18 -7.71
C ASP A 39 16.38 4.23 -8.67
N VAL A 40 16.50 2.96 -8.30
CA VAL A 40 17.21 1.96 -9.10
C VAL A 40 16.28 1.35 -10.15
N GLY A 41 16.71 1.36 -11.41
CA GLY A 41 15.95 0.81 -12.54
C GLY A 41 15.22 1.87 -13.36
N SER A 42 14.41 1.44 -14.33
CA SER A 42 13.69 2.38 -15.20
C SER A 42 12.49 2.99 -14.47
N GLU A 43 12.18 4.25 -14.77
CA GLU A 43 11.00 4.95 -14.27
C GLU A 43 9.69 4.17 -14.47
N ALA A 44 9.50 3.55 -15.65
CA ALA A 44 8.30 2.77 -15.94
C ALA A 44 8.14 1.54 -15.02
N LEU A 45 9.25 0.82 -14.75
CA LEU A 45 9.26 -0.30 -13.80
C LEU A 45 8.96 0.17 -12.38
N ASN A 46 9.52 1.31 -11.98
CA ASN A 46 9.30 1.89 -10.67
C ASN A 46 7.85 2.37 -10.49
N MET A 47 7.24 2.93 -11.54
CA MET A 47 5.82 3.30 -11.54
C MET A 47 4.91 2.07 -11.41
N ASP A 48 5.16 0.99 -12.15
CA ASP A 48 4.37 -0.25 -12.01
C ASP A 48 4.55 -0.88 -10.62
N LEU A 49 5.79 -0.99 -10.15
CA LEU A 49 6.10 -1.60 -8.86
C LEU A 49 5.53 -0.80 -7.68
N SER A 50 5.63 0.52 -7.72
CA SER A 50 5.04 1.39 -6.70
C SER A 50 3.51 1.26 -6.65
N ARG A 51 2.84 1.23 -7.81
CA ARG A 51 1.39 0.98 -7.88
C ARG A 51 1.01 -0.37 -7.26
N ARG A 52 1.69 -1.45 -7.63
CA ARG A 52 1.43 -2.81 -7.07
C ARG A 52 1.63 -2.85 -5.56
N ARG A 53 2.62 -2.14 -5.04
CA ARG A 53 2.86 -2.03 -3.59
C ARG A 53 1.72 -1.33 -2.88
N ALA A 54 1.20 -0.23 -3.44
CA ALA A 54 0.02 0.44 -2.90
C ALA A 54 -1.22 -0.47 -2.92
N GLU A 55 -1.45 -1.18 -4.03
CA GLU A 55 -2.54 -2.16 -4.17
C GLU A 55 -2.43 -3.32 -3.18
N ALA A 56 -1.21 -3.81 -2.90
CA ALA A 56 -0.98 -4.87 -1.93
C ALA A 56 -1.38 -4.45 -0.51
N VAL A 57 -1.05 -3.20 -0.12
CA VAL A 57 -1.50 -2.62 1.15
C VAL A 57 -3.02 -2.48 1.19
N LYS A 58 -3.63 -1.93 0.14
CA LYS A 58 -5.10 -1.82 0.03
C LYS A 58 -5.77 -3.17 0.21
N THR A 59 -5.31 -4.18 -0.54
CA THR A 59 -5.87 -5.53 -0.50
C THR A 59 -5.81 -6.12 0.90
N TYR A 60 -4.68 -5.92 1.60
CA TYR A 60 -4.52 -6.37 2.98
C TYR A 60 -5.52 -5.70 3.93
N LEU A 61 -5.63 -4.36 3.87
CA LEU A 61 -6.54 -3.59 4.73
C LEU A 61 -8.01 -3.93 4.47
N VAL A 62 -8.40 -4.11 3.20
CA VAL A 62 -9.75 -4.56 2.82
C VAL A 62 -10.02 -5.97 3.35
N GLY A 63 -9.05 -6.88 3.26
CA GLY A 63 -9.15 -8.21 3.86
C GLY A 63 -9.31 -8.21 5.39
N LYS A 64 -8.97 -7.09 6.05
CA LYS A 64 -9.16 -6.86 7.49
C LYS A 64 -10.45 -6.10 7.82
N GLY A 65 -11.28 -5.80 6.82
CA GLY A 65 -12.60 -5.19 6.98
C GLY A 65 -12.69 -3.70 6.67
N ALA A 66 -11.61 -3.06 6.18
CA ALA A 66 -11.69 -1.67 5.70
C ALA A 66 -12.47 -1.57 4.38
N SER A 67 -13.18 -0.45 4.14
CA SER A 67 -13.87 -0.24 2.87
C SER A 67 -12.88 0.04 1.74
N ALA A 68 -13.05 -0.64 0.61
CA ALA A 68 -12.18 -0.46 -0.55
C ALA A 68 -12.34 0.92 -1.22
N GLU A 69 -13.51 1.55 -1.06
CA GLU A 69 -13.81 2.88 -1.61
C GLU A 69 -13.11 4.01 -0.84
N ASP A 70 -12.81 3.77 0.44
CA ASP A 70 -12.13 4.70 1.33
C ASP A 70 -10.60 4.64 1.16
N LEU A 71 -10.09 3.69 0.37
CA LEU A 71 -8.66 3.43 0.19
C LEU A 71 -8.23 3.59 -1.27
N PRO A 72 -8.20 4.82 -1.83
CA PRO A 72 -7.61 5.06 -3.14
C PRO A 72 -6.09 4.77 -3.10
N THR A 73 -5.54 4.31 -4.22
CA THR A 73 -4.12 3.94 -4.35
C THR A 73 -3.46 4.71 -5.48
N VAL A 74 -2.23 5.16 -5.25
CA VAL A 74 -1.39 5.80 -6.28
C VAL A 74 0.04 5.28 -6.22
N GLY A 75 0.62 4.98 -7.37
CA GLY A 75 2.04 4.71 -7.52
C GLY A 75 2.78 6.00 -7.90
N LEU A 76 3.87 6.30 -7.21
CA LEU A 76 4.65 7.53 -7.40
C LEU A 76 6.04 7.28 -7.99
N GLY A 77 6.37 6.02 -8.31
CA GLY A 77 7.67 5.66 -8.85
C GLY A 77 8.78 5.69 -7.81
N GLY A 78 10.01 5.92 -8.27
CA GLY A 78 11.18 6.03 -7.41
C GLY A 78 11.16 7.29 -6.58
N LEU A 79 11.69 7.23 -5.36
CA LEU A 79 12.05 8.43 -4.61
C LEU A 79 13.11 9.20 -5.42
N GLN A 80 12.84 10.46 -5.75
CA GLN A 80 13.82 11.36 -6.38
C GLN A 80 14.87 11.83 -5.37
#